data_AF-A0A536X269-F1
#
_entry.id   AF-A0A536X269-F1
#
_cell.length_a   1.000
_cell.length_b   1.000
_cell.length_c   1.000
_cell.angle_alpha   90.00
_cell.angle_beta   90.00
_cell.angle_gamma   90.00
#
_symmetry.space_group_name_H-M   'P 1'
#
loop_
_entity.id
_entity.type
_entity.pdbx_description
1 polymer ?
#
loop_
_entity_poly.entity_id
_entity_poly.type
_entity_poly.pdbx_seq_one_letter_code
_entity_poly.pdbx_strand_id
1 'polypeptide(L)'
;MTAFNVVRFKVKPGNEQQFVEAHRKLRPAFKGFLGGSLIKTGDQTFCFVGEWRTFQNIANARPQMTALLDSFRDMLEDLGSGLGVTDPVSGQAVAKLAAPKPAKKKKASVSRTRKRTPAKKGARKR
;
A
#
# COMPACT_ATOMS: atom_id res chain seq x y z
N MET A 1 -6.85 20.06 5.40
CA MET A 1 -7.12 18.62 5.58
C MET A 1 -6.39 17.85 4.48
N THR A 2 -5.90 16.64 4.77
CA THR A 2 -5.34 15.76 3.73
C THR A 2 -6.42 15.44 2.69
N ALA A 3 -5.99 15.18 1.47
CA ALA A 3 -6.87 14.88 0.36
C ALA A 3 -6.37 13.63 -0.36
N PHE A 4 -7.27 13.00 -1.10
CA PHE A 4 -6.98 11.79 -1.86
C PHE A 4 -7.45 11.94 -3.29
N ASN A 5 -6.73 11.31 -4.21
CA ASN A 5 -7.25 10.98 -5.54
C ASN A 5 -7.33 9.46 -5.67
N VAL A 6 -8.37 8.98 -6.35
CA VAL A 6 -8.52 7.57 -6.73
C VAL A 6 -8.72 7.53 -8.24
N VAL A 7 -7.95 6.71 -8.94
CA VAL A 7 -8.11 6.51 -10.39
C VAL A 7 -8.34 5.04 -10.65
N ARG A 8 -9.47 4.72 -11.27
CA ARG A 8 -9.79 3.35 -11.68
C ARG A 8 -9.32 3.10 -13.11
N PHE A 9 -8.78 1.90 -13.33
CA PHE A 9 -8.24 1.42 -14.58
C PHE A 9 -8.80 0.04 -14.91
N LYS A 10 -8.95 -0.22 -16.20
CA LYS A 10 -9.03 -1.57 -16.77
C LYS A 10 -7.90 -1.69 -17.77
N VAL A 11 -7.05 -2.69 -17.60
CA VAL A 11 -5.84 -2.91 -18.40
C VAL A 11 -6.16 -3.97 -19.44
N LYS A 12 -5.69 -3.79 -20.67
CA LYS A 12 -5.87 -4.80 -21.73
C LYS A 12 -5.22 -6.13 -21.33
N PRO A 13 -5.79 -7.28 -21.76
CA PRO A 13 -5.21 -8.59 -21.50
C PRO A 13 -3.75 -8.66 -21.96
N GLY A 14 -2.86 -9.13 -21.08
CA GLY A 14 -1.43 -9.30 -21.38
C GLY A 14 -0.56 -8.08 -21.03
N ASN A 15 -1.15 -6.93 -20.70
CA ASN A 15 -0.40 -5.71 -20.36
C ASN A 15 -0.28 -5.47 -18.85
N GLU A 16 -0.86 -6.31 -17.99
CA GLU A 16 -0.93 -6.06 -16.54
C GLU A 16 0.45 -5.91 -15.89
N GLN A 17 1.40 -6.77 -16.27
CA GLN A 17 2.75 -6.69 -15.72
C GLN A 17 3.44 -5.39 -16.15
N GLN A 18 3.33 -5.01 -17.43
CA GLN A 18 3.89 -3.78 -17.94
C GLN A 18 3.28 -2.55 -17.25
N PHE A 19 1.96 -2.56 -17.03
CA PHE A 19 1.23 -1.51 -16.33
C PHE A 19 1.69 -1.35 -14.86
N VAL A 20 1.85 -2.47 -14.13
CA VAL A 20 2.38 -2.46 -12.76
C VAL A 20 3.82 -1.96 -12.74
N GLU A 21 4.65 -2.38 -13.68
CA GLU A 21 6.06 -1.97 -13.75
C GLU A 21 6.21 -0.49 -14.11
N ALA A 22 5.33 0.04 -14.98
CA ALA A 22 5.25 1.46 -15.24
C ALA A 22 5.05 2.22 -13.92
N HIS A 23 4.08 1.81 -13.10
CA HIS A 23 3.80 2.41 -11.79
C HIS A 23 4.95 2.26 -10.78
N ARG A 24 5.61 1.10 -10.73
CA ARG A 24 6.77 0.87 -9.84
C ARG A 24 7.96 1.77 -10.19
N LYS A 25 8.13 2.11 -11.47
CA LYS A 25 9.20 3.00 -11.94
C LYS A 25 8.87 4.48 -11.76
N LEU A 26 7.61 4.83 -11.51
CA LEU A 26 7.24 6.21 -11.25
C LEU A 26 7.95 6.74 -10.03
N ARG A 27 8.53 7.93 -10.20
CA ARG A 27 9.07 8.76 -9.12
C ARG A 27 8.37 10.12 -9.18
N PRO A 28 7.05 10.17 -8.88
CA PRO A 28 6.29 11.39 -9.03
C PRO A 28 6.77 12.45 -8.04
N ALA A 29 7.32 13.54 -8.55
CA ALA A 29 7.78 14.69 -7.76
C ALA A 29 6.70 15.78 -7.68
N PHE A 30 5.43 15.38 -7.49
CA PHE A 30 4.33 16.33 -7.41
C PHE A 30 4.34 17.08 -6.08
N LYS A 31 4.25 18.41 -6.12
CA LYS A 31 4.26 19.24 -4.92
C LYS A 31 3.09 18.89 -4.00
N GLY A 32 3.41 18.34 -2.83
CA GLY A 32 2.42 17.98 -1.80
C GLY A 32 1.83 16.59 -1.92
N PHE A 33 2.32 15.76 -2.85
CA PHE A 33 2.07 14.32 -2.85
C PHE A 33 2.79 13.66 -1.67
N LEU A 34 2.09 12.82 -0.93
CA LEU A 34 2.60 12.14 0.27
C LEU A 34 2.92 10.66 0.00
N GLY A 35 2.39 10.11 -1.09
CA GLY A 35 2.58 8.72 -1.47
C GLY A 35 1.30 8.16 -2.08
N GLY A 36 1.38 6.94 -2.59
CA GLY A 36 0.22 6.28 -3.14
C GLY A 36 0.42 4.77 -3.25
N SER A 37 -0.65 4.08 -3.59
CA SER A 37 -0.67 2.64 -3.79
C SER A 37 -1.43 2.32 -5.05
N LEU A 38 -0.83 1.51 -5.92
CA LEU A 38 -1.56 0.81 -6.96
C LEU A 38 -2.08 -0.50 -6.35
N ILE A 39 -3.40 -0.68 -6.35
CA ILE A 39 -4.07 -1.86 -5.84
C ILE A 39 -4.75 -2.60 -6.98
N LYS A 40 -4.57 -3.92 -7.04
CA LYS A 40 -5.37 -4.79 -7.92
C LYS A 40 -6.73 -4.98 -7.27
N THR A 41 -7.81 -4.66 -7.98
CA THR A 41 -9.19 -4.71 -7.46
C THR A 41 -10.02 -5.84 -8.08
N GLY A 42 -9.47 -6.51 -9.10
CA GLY A 42 -10.03 -7.68 -9.75
C GLY A 42 -9.15 -8.10 -10.92
N ASP A 43 -9.68 -8.93 -11.81
CA ASP A 43 -8.98 -9.29 -13.03
C ASP A 43 -8.88 -8.06 -13.95
N GLN A 44 -7.65 -7.78 -14.42
CA GLN A 44 -7.33 -6.62 -15.25
C GLN A 44 -7.72 -5.25 -14.68
N THR A 45 -8.25 -5.18 -13.47
CA THR A 45 -8.79 -3.96 -12.88
C THR A 45 -7.93 -3.51 -11.70
N PHE A 46 -7.64 -2.21 -11.70
CA PHE A 46 -6.75 -1.60 -10.72
C PHE A 46 -7.30 -0.26 -10.26
N CYS A 47 -6.96 0.12 -9.03
CA CYS A 47 -7.11 1.48 -8.55
C CYS A 47 -5.76 2.03 -8.12
N PHE A 48 -5.44 3.27 -8.52
CA PHE A 48 -4.38 4.03 -7.88
C PHE A 48 -4.99 4.94 -6.82
N VAL A 49 -4.51 4.85 -5.58
CA VAL A 49 -4.90 5.72 -4.46
C VAL A 49 -3.72 6.59 -4.08
N GLY A 50 -3.83 7.90 -4.28
CA GLY A 50 -2.80 8.88 -3.90
C GLY A 50 -3.22 9.69 -2.68
N GLU A 51 -2.31 9.88 -1.73
CA GLU A 51 -2.48 10.75 -0.57
C GLU A 51 -1.75 12.09 -0.79
N TRP A 52 -2.39 13.19 -0.41
CA TRP A 52 -1.92 14.55 -0.62
C TRP A 52 -2.10 15.42 0.61
N ARG A 53 -1.23 16.42 0.75
CA ARG A 53 -1.29 17.41 1.85
C ARG A 53 -2.60 18.19 1.86
N THR A 54 -3.06 18.61 0.68
CA THR A 54 -4.31 19.37 0.51
C THR A 54 -4.96 19.05 -0.83
N PHE A 55 -6.25 19.37 -0.97
CA PHE A 55 -6.96 19.25 -2.24
C PHE A 55 -6.40 20.19 -3.31
N GLN A 56 -5.93 21.39 -2.93
CA GLN A 56 -5.30 22.32 -3.85
C GLN A 56 -4.03 21.75 -4.47
N ASN A 57 -3.27 20.92 -3.74
CA ASN A 57 -2.11 20.22 -4.30
C ASN A 57 -2.53 19.27 -5.44
N ILE A 58 -3.66 18.58 -5.30
CA ILE A 58 -4.22 17.73 -6.37
C ILE A 58 -4.62 18.60 -7.56
N ALA A 59 -5.38 19.67 -7.33
CA ALA A 59 -5.84 20.57 -8.39
C ALA A 59 -4.68 21.13 -9.22
N ASN A 60 -3.62 21.58 -8.56
CA ASN A 60 -2.43 22.13 -9.21
C ASN A 60 -1.61 21.05 -9.95
N ALA A 61 -1.65 19.79 -9.50
CA ALA A 61 -0.91 18.69 -10.12
C ALA A 61 -1.65 18.05 -11.31
N ARG A 62 -2.92 18.40 -11.56
CA ARG A 62 -3.74 17.79 -12.64
C ARG A 62 -3.06 17.75 -14.00
N PRO A 63 -2.42 18.82 -14.51
CA PRO A 63 -1.75 18.76 -15.81
C PRO A 63 -0.63 17.70 -15.85
N GLN A 64 0.14 17.60 -14.76
CA GLN A 64 1.22 16.62 -14.66
C GLN A 64 0.69 15.18 -14.53
N MET A 65 -0.42 15.00 -13.79
CA MET A 65 -1.10 13.71 -13.70
C MET A 65 -1.67 13.27 -15.04
N THR A 66 -2.29 14.18 -15.81
CA THR A 66 -2.79 13.87 -17.16
C THR A 66 -1.66 13.41 -18.08
N ALA A 67 -0.54 14.14 -18.12
CA ALA A 67 0.61 13.75 -18.94
C ALA A 67 1.19 12.38 -18.53
N LEU A 68 1.19 12.07 -17.23
CA LEU A 68 1.57 10.77 -16.72
C LEU A 68 0.60 9.68 -17.20
N LEU A 69 -0.71 9.89 -17.11
CA LEU A 69 -1.72 8.94 -17.58
C LEU A 69 -1.60 8.67 -19.08
N ASP A 70 -1.27 9.69 -19.86
CA ASP A 70 -1.10 9.57 -21.31
C ASP A 70 0.08 8.66 -21.70
N SER A 71 1.09 8.53 -20.83
CA SER A 71 2.26 7.67 -21.07
C SER A 71 1.98 6.16 -21.07
N PHE A 72 0.81 5.74 -20.57
CA PHE A 72 0.40 4.33 -20.51
C PHE A 72 -1.05 4.10 -20.93
N ARG A 73 -1.67 5.09 -21.56
CA ARG A 73 -3.10 5.07 -21.94
C ARG A 73 -3.40 4.00 -22.99
N ASP A 74 -2.43 3.69 -23.82
CA ASP A 74 -2.42 2.63 -24.82
C ASP A 74 -2.55 1.22 -24.23
N MET A 75 -2.15 1.03 -22.97
CA MET A 75 -2.34 -0.24 -22.25
C MET A 75 -3.75 -0.44 -21.68
N LEU A 76 -4.61 0.58 -21.74
CA LEU A 76 -5.91 0.60 -21.04
C LEU A 76 -7.09 0.29 -21.95
N GLU A 77 -8.11 -0.32 -21.37
CA GLU A 77 -9.42 -0.52 -21.98
C GLU A 77 -10.39 0.58 -21.58
N ASP A 78 -11.40 0.81 -22.44
CA ASP A 78 -12.54 1.63 -22.08
C ASP A 78 -13.32 1.01 -20.91
N LEU A 79 -13.70 1.84 -19.94
CA LEU A 79 -14.44 1.45 -18.76
C LEU A 79 -15.95 1.30 -19.01
N GLY A 80 -16.41 1.62 -20.23
CA GLY A 80 -17.80 1.64 -20.63
C GLY A 80 -18.54 2.89 -20.16
N SER A 81 -19.81 3.00 -20.56
CA SER A 81 -20.74 4.05 -20.10
C SER A 81 -20.25 5.50 -20.28
N GLY A 82 -19.37 5.74 -21.27
CA GLY A 82 -18.81 7.07 -21.54
C GLY A 82 -17.73 7.53 -20.55
N LEU A 83 -17.25 6.66 -19.66
CA LEU A 83 -16.17 6.98 -18.71
C LEU A 83 -14.79 7.10 -19.37
N GLY A 84 -14.63 6.59 -20.59
CA GLY A 84 -13.33 6.51 -21.25
C GLY A 84 -12.44 5.45 -20.61
N VAL A 85 -11.13 5.59 -20.78
CA VAL A 85 -10.12 4.60 -20.34
C VAL A 85 -9.66 4.74 -18.88
N THR A 86 -10.10 5.79 -18.19
CA THR A 86 -9.77 6.07 -16.79
C THR A 86 -10.90 6.80 -16.10
N ASP A 87 -11.16 6.47 -14.84
CA ASP A 87 -12.18 7.14 -14.01
C ASP A 87 -11.53 7.77 -12.77
N PRO A 88 -11.10 9.04 -12.86
CA PRO A 88 -10.45 9.75 -11.76
C PRO A 88 -11.45 10.50 -10.87
N VAL A 89 -11.39 10.25 -9.57
CA VAL A 89 -12.11 11.00 -8.54
C VAL A 89 -11.14 11.59 -7.52
N SER A 90 -11.52 12.67 -6.83
CA SER A 90 -10.70 13.30 -5.81
C SER A 90 -11.55 13.94 -4.73
N GLY A 91 -11.05 14.00 -3.49
CA GLY A 91 -11.78 14.59 -2.38
C GLY A 91 -10.91 14.84 -1.15
N GLN A 92 -11.43 15.64 -0.22
CA GLN A 92 -10.83 15.82 1.10
C GLN A 92 -11.16 14.62 1.99
N ALA A 93 -10.21 14.25 2.86
CA ALA A 93 -10.47 13.25 3.88
C ALA A 93 -11.45 13.80 4.93
N VAL A 94 -12.59 13.12 5.10
CA VAL A 94 -13.65 13.51 6.05
C VAL A 94 -13.59 12.75 7.38
N ALA A 95 -12.91 11.60 7.41
CA ALA A 95 -12.67 10.81 8.62
C ALA A 95 -11.30 10.14 8.53
N LYS A 96 -10.65 9.94 9.69
CA LYS A 96 -9.42 9.16 9.81
C LYS A 96 -9.65 7.97 10.74
N LEU A 97 -9.39 6.77 10.23
CA LEU A 97 -9.48 5.54 11.00
C LEU A 97 -8.08 5.17 11.47
N ALA A 98 -7.91 4.99 12.79
CA ALA A 98 -6.64 4.53 13.35
C ALA A 98 -6.51 3.02 13.16
N ALA A 99 -5.30 2.55 12.83
CA ALA A 99 -5.01 1.11 12.84
C ALA A 99 -5.15 0.56 14.27
N PRO A 100 -5.69 -0.66 14.46
CA PRO A 100 -5.76 -1.29 15.77
C PRO A 100 -4.34 -1.49 16.33
N LYS A 101 -4.15 -1.19 17.61
CA LYS A 101 -2.87 -1.43 18.29
C LYS A 101 -2.62 -2.95 18.38
N PRO A 102 -1.44 -3.46 18.01
CA PRO A 102 -1.14 -4.88 18.15
C PRO A 102 -1.22 -5.30 19.62
N ALA A 103 -1.89 -6.42 19.89
CA ALA A 103 -2.01 -6.97 21.23
C ALA A 103 -0.62 -7.35 21.78
N LYS A 104 -0.30 -6.89 23.00
CA LYS A 104 0.95 -7.27 23.68
C LYS A 104 0.96 -8.79 23.93
N LYS A 105 1.84 -9.53 23.27
CA LYS A 105 2.10 -10.95 23.60
C LYS A 105 2.53 -11.05 25.07
N LYS A 106 1.75 -11.75 25.91
CA LYS A 106 2.16 -12.08 27.29
C LYS A 106 3.44 -12.94 27.19
N LYS A 107 4.55 -12.46 27.77
CA LYS A 107 5.79 -13.24 27.85
C LYS A 107 5.49 -14.51 28.66
N ALA A 108 5.62 -15.68 28.03
CA ALA A 108 5.57 -16.95 28.75
C ALA A 108 6.66 -16.95 29.82
N SER A 109 6.26 -17.09 31.09
CA SER A 109 7.20 -17.25 32.20
C SER A 109 7.94 -18.57 32.00
N VAL A 110 9.24 -18.49 31.68
CA VAL A 110 10.12 -19.66 31.64
C VAL A 110 10.19 -20.22 33.07
N SER A 111 9.48 -21.32 33.30
CA SER A 111 9.61 -22.13 34.51
C SER A 111 11.06 -22.59 34.64
N ARG A 112 11.74 -22.11 35.69
CA ARG A 112 13.10 -22.50 36.08
C ARG A 112 13.08 -23.99 36.48
N THR A 113 13.46 -24.88 35.57
CA THR A 113 13.75 -26.27 35.91
C THR A 113 14.97 -26.31 36.83
N ARG A 114 14.75 -26.56 38.13
CA ARG A 114 15.82 -26.77 39.12
C ARG A 114 16.66 -27.99 38.71
N LYS A 115 17.93 -27.77 38.32
CA LYS A 115 18.96 -28.82 38.22
C LYS A 115 19.13 -29.47 39.60
N ARG A 116 18.80 -30.77 39.72
CA ARG A 116 19.19 -31.62 40.87
C ARG A 116 20.65 -32.03 40.70
N THR A 117 21.50 -31.67 41.66
CA THR A 117 22.91 -32.09 41.75
C THR A 117 22.99 -33.55 42.22
N PRO A 118 23.84 -34.42 41.65
CA PRO A 118 24.07 -35.76 42.18
C PRO A 118 25.00 -35.74 43.40
N ALA A 119 24.62 -36.48 44.44
CA ALA A 119 25.36 -36.61 45.70
C ALA A 119 26.65 -37.43 45.51
N LYS A 120 27.78 -36.90 46.00
CA LYS A 120 29.06 -37.61 46.16
C LYS A 120 28.92 -38.72 47.20
N LYS A 121 29.12 -39.99 46.82
CA LYS A 121 29.36 -41.09 47.76
C LYS A 121 30.82 -41.00 48.25
N GLY A 122 30.96 -40.76 49.56
CA GLY A 122 32.24 -40.76 50.25
C GLY A 122 32.87 -42.15 50.35
N ALA A 123 34.19 -42.18 50.23
CA ALA A 123 35.05 -43.34 50.39
C ALA A 123 35.02 -43.89 51.83
N ARG A 124 35.02 -45.22 51.94
CA ARG A 124 35.16 -45.95 53.21
C ARG A 124 36.65 -46.23 53.41
N LYS A 125 37.24 -45.66 54.46
CA LYS A 125 38.60 -45.96 54.93
C LYS A 125 38.72 -47.43 55.36
N ARG A 126 39.89 -48.00 55.14
CA ARG A 126 40.52 -48.96 56.05
C ARG A 126 41.57 -48.21 56.85
#